data_AF-A0A535FYM4-F1
#
_entry.id   AF-A0A535FYM4-F1
#
_cell.length_a   1.000
_cell.length_b   1.000
_cell.length_c   1.000
_cell.angle_alpha   90.00
_cell.angle_beta   90.00
_cell.angle_gamma   90.00
#
_symmetry.space_group_name_H-M   'P 1'
#
loop_
_entity.id
_entity.type
_entity.pdbx_description
1 polymer ?
#
loop_
_entity_poly.entity_id
_entity_poly.type
_entity_poly.pdbx_seq_one_letter_code
_entity_poly.pdbx_strand_id
1 'polypeptide(L)'
;MCTNIATKTKITGSAKSGEGWNRVDEATIGYDHATHTWVEHTVRLDFWDSRRPDADHIAVELDLASGRALLQRLEEVLDAAEHSGQK
;
A
#
# COMPACT_ATOMS: atom_id res chain seq x y z
N MET A 1 -1.73 23.64 -0.75
CA MET A 1 -0.98 23.42 -2.01
C MET A 1 -0.86 21.92 -2.12
N CYS A 2 -1.60 21.26 -3.01
CA CYS A 2 -1.66 19.79 -3.03
C CYS A 2 -0.34 19.22 -3.58
N THR A 3 0.27 18.32 -2.82
CA THR A 3 1.46 17.58 -3.28
C THR A 3 0.93 16.40 -4.11
N ASN A 4 0.75 16.57 -5.42
CA ASN A 4 0.23 15.49 -6.28
C ASN A 4 1.34 14.50 -6.68
N ILE A 5 1.94 13.83 -5.69
CA ILE A 5 2.86 12.73 -5.96
C ILE A 5 2.06 11.44 -5.86
N ALA A 6 1.84 10.77 -6.99
CA ALA A 6 1.20 9.46 -7.03
C ALA A 6 1.79 8.61 -8.15
N THR A 7 1.95 7.32 -7.87
CA THR A 7 2.32 6.29 -8.85
C THR A 7 1.44 5.06 -8.67
N LYS A 8 1.30 4.29 -9.75
CA LYS A 8 0.54 3.03 -9.77
C LYS A 8 1.45 1.88 -10.13
N THR A 9 1.17 0.72 -9.56
CA THR A 9 1.85 -0.53 -9.91
C THR A 9 0.87 -1.69 -9.98
N LYS A 10 1.12 -2.61 -10.91
CA LYS A 10 0.39 -3.88 -10.99
C LYS A 10 0.97 -4.86 -9.99
N ILE A 11 0.10 -5.53 -9.25
CA ILE A 11 0.47 -6.53 -8.25
C ILE A 11 -0.34 -7.81 -8.46
N THR A 12 0.07 -8.90 -7.82
CA THR A 12 -0.74 -10.11 -7.69
C THR A 12 -0.83 -10.43 -6.22
N GLY A 13 -2.02 -10.37 -5.64
CA GLY A 13 -2.17 -10.59 -4.22
C GLY A 13 -3.61 -10.75 -3.75
N SER A 14 -3.75 -10.85 -2.44
CA SER A 14 -5.02 -10.81 -1.74
C SER A 14 -4.89 -9.90 -0.53
N ALA A 15 -5.95 -9.16 -0.25
CA ALA A 15 -6.01 -8.18 0.82
C ALA A 15 -7.12 -8.57 1.80
N LYS A 16 -6.85 -8.45 3.11
CA LYS A 16 -7.79 -8.84 4.17
C LYS A 16 -8.59 -7.63 4.62
N SER A 17 -9.89 -7.63 4.38
CA SER A 17 -10.85 -6.64 4.89
C SER A 17 -11.77 -7.26 5.96
N GLY A 18 -12.70 -6.47 6.50
CA GLY A 18 -13.72 -6.95 7.45
C GLY A 18 -14.59 -8.07 6.89
N GLU A 19 -14.75 -8.14 5.57
CA GLU A 19 -15.55 -9.16 4.87
C GLU A 19 -14.74 -10.42 4.48
N GLY A 20 -13.43 -10.43 4.72
CA GLY A 20 -12.55 -11.57 4.42
C GLY A 20 -11.40 -11.21 3.48
N TRP A 21 -10.88 -12.23 2.77
CA TRP A 21 -9.78 -12.03 1.82
C TRP A 21 -10.33 -11.77 0.41
N ASN A 22 -9.91 -10.66 -0.18
CA ASN A 22 -10.29 -10.25 -1.52
C ASN A 22 -9.07 -10.21 -2.44
N ARG A 23 -9.25 -10.55 -3.71
CA ARG A 23 -8.19 -10.35 -4.72
C ARG A 23 -7.86 -8.86 -4.84
N VAL A 24 -6.59 -8.54 -5.04
CA VAL A 24 -6.12 -7.22 -5.48
C VAL A 24 -5.14 -7.38 -6.64
N ASP A 25 -5.19 -6.45 -7.60
CA ASP A 25 -4.31 -6.48 -8.77
C ASP A 25 -3.70 -5.11 -9.15
N GLU A 26 -4.01 -4.07 -8.40
CA GLU A 26 -3.38 -2.75 -8.53
C GLU A 26 -3.12 -2.15 -7.15
N ALA A 27 -2.00 -1.44 -7.03
CA ALA A 27 -1.68 -0.61 -5.89
C ALA A 27 -1.37 0.83 -6.34
N THR A 28 -1.88 1.80 -5.60
CA THR A 28 -1.52 3.22 -5.75
C THR A 28 -0.73 3.67 -4.54
N ILE A 29 0.39 4.33 -4.81
CA ILE A 29 1.30 4.86 -3.79
C ILE A 29 1.37 6.36 -4.00
N GLY A 30 1.09 7.13 -2.97
CA GLY A 30 1.11 8.58 -3.07
C GLY A 30 1.57 9.27 -1.81
N TYR A 31 1.74 10.59 -1.90
CA TYR A 31 2.02 11.46 -0.76
C TYR A 31 1.16 12.71 -0.87
N ASP A 32 0.14 12.83 -0.04
CA ASP A 32 -0.84 13.93 -0.08
C ASP A 32 -1.34 14.23 1.35
N HIS A 33 -2.25 15.20 1.48
CA HIS A 33 -2.86 15.56 2.75
C HIS A 33 -3.51 14.36 3.45
N ALA A 34 -3.32 14.28 4.77
CA ALA A 34 -3.96 13.25 5.56
C ALA A 34 -5.48 13.41 5.55
N THR A 35 -6.20 12.29 5.46
CA THR A 35 -7.66 12.27 5.61
C THR A 35 -8.07 11.72 6.97
N HIS A 36 -7.31 10.76 7.50
CA HIS A 36 -7.66 9.98 8.70
C HIS A 36 -6.56 9.99 9.78
N THR A 37 -5.56 10.87 9.66
CA THR A 37 -4.49 11.01 10.65
C THR A 37 -4.29 12.46 11.07
N TRP A 38 -3.48 12.68 12.12
CA TRP A 38 -3.23 14.00 12.71
C TRP A 38 -2.11 14.80 12.03
N VAL A 39 -1.37 14.18 11.11
CA VAL A 39 -0.26 14.85 10.40
C VAL A 39 -0.79 15.60 9.18
N GLU A 40 -0.07 16.61 8.71
CA GLU A 40 -0.54 17.42 7.57
C GLU A 40 -0.53 16.63 6.25
N HIS A 41 0.42 15.72 6.08
CA HIS A 41 0.59 14.90 4.88
C HIS A 41 0.97 13.47 5.25
N THR A 42 0.55 12.52 4.43
CA THR A 42 0.77 11.09 4.62
C THR A 42 1.24 10.42 3.35
N VAL A 43 2.10 9.42 3.49
CA VAL A 43 2.28 8.39 2.47
C VAL A 43 1.03 7.53 2.48
N ARG A 44 0.30 7.52 1.35
CA ARG A 44 -0.88 6.68 1.16
C ARG A 44 -0.51 5.45 0.36
N LEU A 45 -0.94 4.28 0.83
CA LEU A 45 -0.92 3.02 0.09
C LEU A 45 -2.36 2.55 -0.08
N ASP A 46 -2.78 2.31 -1.31
CA ASP A 46 -4.15 1.90 -1.64
C ASP A 46 -4.13 0.67 -2.53
N PHE A 47 -4.89 -0.37 -2.19
CA PHE A 47 -4.90 -1.67 -2.87
C PHE A 47 -6.32 -2.06 -3.28
N TRP A 48 -6.54 -2.37 -4.56
CA TRP A 48 -7.88 -2.72 -5.07
C TRP A 48 -7.88 -3.77 -6.19
N ASP A 49 -9.06 -4.31 -6.48
CA ASP A 49 -9.35 -5.13 -7.67
C ASP A 49 -9.82 -4.22 -8.81
N SER A 50 -8.98 -4.00 -9.82
CA SER A 50 -9.29 -3.09 -10.93
C SER A 50 -10.51 -3.52 -11.76
N ARG A 51 -10.99 -4.76 -11.59
CA ARG A 51 -12.21 -5.28 -12.24
C ARG A 51 -13.47 -4.98 -11.45
N ARG A 52 -13.34 -4.53 -10.19
CA ARG A 52 -14.44 -4.15 -9.30
C ARG A 52 -14.10 -2.79 -8.67
N PRO A 53 -14.13 -1.69 -9.44
CA PRO A 53 -13.72 -0.37 -8.95
C PRO A 53 -14.59 0.16 -7.80
N ASP A 54 -15.83 -0.32 -7.69
CA ASP A 54 -16.75 0.04 -6.60
C ASP A 54 -16.63 -0.87 -5.36
N ALA A 55 -15.74 -1.88 -5.38
CA ALA A 55 -15.53 -2.76 -4.24
C ALA A 55 -14.65 -2.11 -3.17
N ASP A 56 -14.80 -2.60 -1.94
CA ASP A 56 -13.93 -2.24 -0.82
C ASP A 56 -12.46 -2.41 -1.20
N HIS A 57 -11.70 -1.33 -1.00
CA HIS A 57 -10.25 -1.30 -1.15
C HIS A 57 -9.59 -1.11 0.21
N ILE A 58 -8.32 -1.45 0.29
CA ILE A 58 -7.54 -1.26 1.52
C ILE A 58 -6.65 -0.05 1.35
N ALA A 59 -6.98 1.03 2.04
CA ALA A 59 -6.16 2.23 2.12
C ALA A 59 -5.45 2.33 3.47
N VAL A 60 -4.19 2.74 3.44
CA VAL A 60 -3.35 3.00 4.61
C VAL A 60 -2.76 4.39 4.48
N GLU A 61 -2.83 5.18 5.55
CA GLU A 61 -2.13 6.47 5.68
C GLU A 61 -1.00 6.34 6.70
N LEU A 62 0.21 6.71 6.31
CA LEU A 62 1.42 6.64 7.12
C LEU A 62 2.08 8.01 7.16
N ASP A 63 2.68 8.39 8.29
CA ASP A 63 3.65 9.48 8.26
C ASP A 63 4.91 9.09 7.45
N LEU A 64 5.73 10.07 7.09
CA LEU A 64 6.94 9.83 6.29
C LEU A 64 7.93 8.87 6.95
N ALA A 65 8.06 8.91 8.29
CA ALA A 65 8.99 8.06 9.02
C ALA A 65 8.55 6.58 8.95
N SER A 66 7.26 6.33 9.15
CA SER A 66 6.62 5.02 9.04
C SER A 66 6.67 4.49 7.62
N GLY A 67 6.44 5.35 6.62
CA GLY A 67 6.58 4.98 5.21
C GLY A 67 8.00 4.52 4.85
N ARG A 68 9.04 5.23 5.35
CA ARG A 68 10.45 4.84 5.16
C ARG A 68 10.79 3.54 5.88
N ALA A 69 10.33 3.39 7.13
CA ALA A 69 10.55 2.17 7.90
C ALA A 69 9.89 0.95 7.23
N LEU A 70 8.67 1.10 6.70
CA LEU A 70 7.97 0.05 5.97
C LEU A 70 8.74 -0.40 4.72
N LEU A 71 9.24 0.55 3.92
CA LEU A 71 10.05 0.24 2.73
C LEU A 71 11.27 -0.60 3.09
N GLN A 72 12.03 -0.18 4.11
CA GLN A 72 13.22 -0.90 4.55
C GLN A 72 12.87 -2.33 5.01
N ARG A 73 11.81 -2.50 5.81
CA ARG A 73 11.42 -3.84 6.28
C ARG A 73 10.89 -4.72 5.16
N LEU A 74 10.23 -4.14 4.17
CA LEU A 74 9.77 -4.88 3.00
C LEU A 74 10.97 -5.43 2.21
N GLU A 75 11.98 -4.60 1.93
CA GLU A 75 13.22 -5.04 1.27
C GLU A 75 13.91 -6.16 2.05
N GLU A 76 14.09 -5.99 3.36
CA GLU A 76 14.69 -7.02 4.25
C GLU A 76 13.95 -8.38 4.17
N VAL A 77 12.61 -8.36 4.12
CA VAL A 77 11.79 -9.59 4.04
C VAL A 77 11.88 -10.24 2.67
N LEU A 78 11.89 -9.44 1.60
CA LEU A 78 12.04 -9.96 0.23
C LEU A 78 13.40 -10.62 0.06
N ASP A 79 14.48 -9.97 0.49
CA ASP A 79 15.82 -10.53 0.47
C ASP A 79 15.87 -11.85 1.25
N ALA A 80 15.33 -11.87 2.47
CA ALA A 80 15.30 -13.09 3.28
C ALA A 80 14.52 -14.24 2.62
N ALA A 81 13.38 -13.94 1.96
CA ALA A 81 12.59 -14.93 1.25
C ALA A 81 13.36 -15.54 0.07
N GLU A 82 14.05 -14.72 -0.73
CA GLU A 82 14.86 -15.17 -1.86
C GLU A 82 16.03 -16.06 -1.40
N HIS A 83 16.69 -15.71 -0.29
CA HIS A 83 17.78 -16.50 0.29
C HIS A 83 17.29 -17.81 0.94
N SER A 84 16.04 -17.86 1.39
CA SER A 84 15.47 -19.05 2.05
C SER A 84 15.24 -20.24 1.10
N GLY A 85 15.34 -20.04 -0.21
CA GLY A 85 15.12 -21.08 -1.22
C GLY A 85 13.67 -21.55 -1.32
N GLN A 86 12.73 -20.88 -0.66
CA GLN A 86 11.29 -21.10 -0.82
C GLN A 86 10.86 -20.51 -2.17
N LYS A 87 10.91 -21.33 -3.22
CA LYS A 87 10.20 -21.09 -4.49
C LYS A 87 9.03 -22.05 -4.61
#